data_AF-A0A2V7HL99-F1
#
_entry.id   AF-A0A2V7HL99-F1
#
_cell.length_a   1.000
_cell.length_b   1.000
_cell.length_c   1.000
_cell.angle_alpha   90.00
_cell.angle_beta   90.00
_cell.angle_gamma   90.00
#
_symmetry.space_group_name_H-M   'P 1'
#
loop_
_entity.id
_entity.type
_entity.pdbx_description
1 polymer ?
#
loop_
_entity_poly.entity_id
_entity_poly.type
_entity_poly.pdbx_seq_one_letter_code
_entity_poly.pdbx_strand_id
1 'polypeptide(L)'
;MTTRRRNLVVRPDGRLVDIARPRGQIFVCATGCCCGRTGDGFPAVPTDLYHDEWERRRLRHVVHLTIGGCLGPCALANVVLVLFDGQALWFHSINTAALVLALYDHVGAMLDADACLPAPPALARYQFTASAWQPTPGETSPHGGNSVGADGRRC
;
A
#
# COMPACT_ATOMS: atom_id res chain seq x y z
N MET A 1 8.32 23.72 -6.82
CA MET A 1 8.72 23.15 -8.13
C MET A 1 9.85 22.16 -7.87
N THR A 2 9.51 20.90 -7.58
CA THR A 2 10.48 19.90 -7.14
C THR A 2 11.24 19.36 -8.35
N THR A 3 12.56 19.61 -8.42
CA THR A 3 13.43 19.10 -9.49
C THR A 3 13.35 17.57 -9.51
N ARG A 4 12.73 17.00 -10.55
CA ARG A 4 12.63 15.55 -10.74
C ARG A 4 14.03 14.99 -10.98
N ARG A 5 14.67 14.46 -9.93
CA ARG A 5 15.89 13.67 -10.07
C ARG A 5 15.56 12.40 -10.85
N ARG A 6 16.20 12.20 -12.00
CA ARG A 6 16.12 10.96 -12.77
C ARG A 6 16.65 9.81 -11.93
N ASN A 7 16.04 8.63 -12.04
CA ASN A 7 16.48 7.43 -11.33
C ASN A 7 16.91 6.40 -12.38
N LEU A 8 18.16 6.55 -12.80
CA LEU A 8 18.74 5.81 -13.90
C LEU A 8 19.31 4.48 -13.36
N VAL A 9 18.86 3.37 -13.91
CA VAL A 9 19.31 2.01 -13.56
C VAL A 9 19.95 1.39 -14.79
N VAL A 10 21.16 0.84 -14.62
CA VAL A 10 21.82 0.04 -15.65
C VAL A 10 21.34 -1.40 -15.52
N ARG A 11 20.67 -1.91 -16.54
CA ARG A 11 20.26 -3.31 -16.61
C ARG A 11 21.47 -4.23 -16.88
N PRO A 12 21.36 -5.54 -16.60
CA PRO A 12 22.43 -6.49 -16.91
C PRO A 12 22.83 -6.54 -18.40
N ASP A 13 21.95 -6.10 -19.31
CA ASP A 13 22.24 -5.98 -20.75
C ASP A 13 22.96 -4.66 -21.13
N GLY A 14 23.39 -3.87 -20.15
CA GLY A 14 24.06 -2.58 -20.35
C GLY A 14 23.11 -1.42 -20.67
N ARG A 15 21.80 -1.66 -20.82
CA ARG A 15 20.84 -0.59 -21.13
C ARG A 15 20.57 0.29 -19.91
N LEU A 16 20.68 1.60 -20.09
CA LEU A 16 20.28 2.59 -19.10
C LEU A 16 18.78 2.85 -19.20
N VAL A 17 18.07 2.76 -18.06
CA VAL A 17 16.61 2.98 -18.00
C VAL A 17 16.30 4.00 -16.90
N ASP A 18 15.49 5.01 -17.22
CA ASP A 18 14.93 5.94 -16.23
C ASP A 18 13.67 5.34 -15.61
N ILE A 19 13.76 4.97 -14.33
CA ILE A 19 12.68 4.30 -13.60
C ILE A 19 11.96 5.33 -12.73
N ALA A 20 10.63 5.39 -12.83
CA ALA A 20 9.86 6.23 -11.93
C ALA A 20 10.08 5.84 -10.45
N ARG A 21 10.23 6.85 -9.59
CA ARG A 21 10.22 6.67 -8.12
C ARG A 21 8.93 7.26 -7.57
N PRO A 22 7.79 6.57 -7.69
CA PRO A 22 6.56 7.04 -7.07
C PRO A 22 6.76 7.08 -5.55
N ARG A 23 6.03 7.98 -4.89
CA ARG A 23 5.99 8.07 -3.43
C ARG A 23 5.22 6.94 -2.79
N GLY A 24 4.29 6.34 -3.53
CA GLY A 24 3.55 5.20 -3.04
C GLY A 24 3.05 4.26 -4.13
N GLN A 25 2.44 3.18 -3.67
CA GLN A 25 1.79 2.18 -4.50
C GLN A 25 0.57 1.61 -3.77
N ILE A 26 -0.56 1.54 -4.46
CA ILE A 26 -1.78 0.90 -3.98
C ILE A 26 -1.87 -0.47 -4.64
N PHE A 27 -1.87 -1.53 -3.85
CA PHE A 27 -2.11 -2.90 -4.28
C PHE A 27 -3.52 -3.31 -3.89
N VAL A 28 -4.34 -3.70 -4.86
CA VAL A 28 -5.70 -4.19 -4.64
C VAL A 28 -5.75 -5.66 -5.01
N CYS A 29 -6.05 -6.52 -4.03
CA CYS A 29 -6.31 -7.93 -4.30
C CYS A 29 -7.68 -8.07 -4.97
N ALA A 30 -7.72 -8.58 -6.20
CA ALA A 30 -8.96 -8.76 -6.96
C ALA A 30 -9.04 -10.10 -7.69
N THR A 31 -7.91 -10.79 -7.89
CA THR A 31 -7.85 -12.08 -8.60
C THR A 31 -7.32 -13.22 -7.74
N GLY A 32 -7.35 -13.05 -6.41
CA GLY A 32 -6.94 -14.07 -5.45
C GLY A 32 -8.00 -15.14 -5.19
N CYS A 33 -7.70 -16.05 -4.27
CA CYS A 33 -8.62 -17.12 -3.87
C CYS A 33 -9.77 -16.68 -2.93
N CYS A 34 -10.03 -15.38 -2.77
CA CYS A 34 -11.10 -14.88 -1.90
C CYS A 34 -11.63 -13.53 -2.39
N CYS A 35 -10.74 -12.56 -2.58
CA CYS A 35 -11.13 -11.19 -2.91
C CYS A 35 -11.86 -11.17 -4.26
N GLY A 36 -13.08 -10.63 -4.26
CA GLY A 36 -13.92 -10.56 -5.46
C GLY A 36 -14.56 -11.87 -5.90
N ARG A 37 -14.36 -12.99 -5.17
CA ARG A 37 -14.96 -14.30 -5.51
C ARG A 37 -16.40 -14.39 -4.99
N THR A 38 -17.31 -13.67 -5.63
CA THR A 38 -18.73 -13.61 -5.26
C THR A 38 -19.44 -14.95 -5.31
N GLY A 39 -19.04 -15.85 -6.22
CA GLY A 39 -19.55 -17.22 -6.28
C GLY A 39 -19.26 -18.06 -5.03
N ASP A 40 -18.21 -17.71 -4.27
CA ASP A 40 -17.82 -18.36 -3.02
C ASP A 40 -18.38 -17.63 -1.77
N GLY A 41 -19.26 -16.63 -1.97
CA GLY A 41 -19.84 -15.83 -0.88
C GLY A 41 -19.00 -14.64 -0.42
N PHE A 42 -17.87 -14.33 -1.09
CA PHE A 42 -17.09 -13.14 -0.77
C PHE A 42 -17.68 -11.86 -1.41
N PRO A 43 -17.46 -10.67 -0.83
CA PRO A 43 -17.92 -9.42 -1.43
C PRO A 43 -17.16 -9.11 -2.73
N ALA A 44 -17.85 -8.47 -3.69
CA ALA A 44 -17.22 -7.98 -4.90
C ALA A 44 -16.13 -6.93 -4.60
N VAL A 45 -15.07 -6.91 -5.40
CA VAL A 45 -14.07 -5.82 -5.37
C VAL A 45 -14.49 -4.79 -6.42
N PRO A 46 -14.63 -3.51 -6.06
CA PRO A 46 -15.00 -2.45 -7.00
C PRO A 46 -13.79 -2.02 -7.86
N THR A 47 -13.26 -2.92 -8.68
CA THR A 47 -12.02 -2.72 -9.46
C THR A 47 -12.08 -1.52 -10.39
N ASP A 48 -13.22 -1.30 -11.03
CA ASP A 48 -13.41 -0.18 -11.97
C ASP A 48 -13.29 1.15 -11.24
N LEU A 49 -13.89 1.26 -10.04
CA LEU A 49 -13.79 2.48 -9.23
C LEU A 49 -12.35 2.77 -8.79
N TYR A 50 -11.55 1.75 -8.47
CA TYR A 50 -10.13 1.96 -8.18
C TYR A 50 -9.40 2.55 -9.39
N HIS A 51 -9.62 1.96 -10.56
CA HIS A 51 -9.00 2.44 -11.78
C HIS A 51 -9.43 3.89 -12.09
N ASP A 52 -10.73 4.16 -12.08
CA ASP A 52 -11.32 5.45 -12.41
C ASP A 52 -10.86 6.56 -11.46
N GLU A 53 -10.84 6.31 -10.14
CA GLU A 53 -10.36 7.29 -9.16
C GLU A 53 -8.87 7.57 -9.30
N TRP A 54 -8.07 6.55 -9.62
CA TRP A 54 -6.63 6.71 -9.86
C TRP A 54 -6.35 7.58 -11.10
N GLU A 55 -7.10 7.37 -12.18
CA GLU A 55 -7.02 8.19 -13.39
C GLU A 55 -7.52 9.61 -13.14
N ARG A 56 -8.71 9.76 -12.55
CA ARG A 56 -9.37 11.04 -12.26
C ARG A 56 -8.49 11.94 -11.39
N ARG A 57 -7.84 11.36 -10.38
CA ARG A 57 -6.94 12.07 -9.45
C ARG A 57 -5.52 12.24 -10.02
N ARG A 58 -5.24 11.74 -11.23
CA ARG A 58 -3.96 11.87 -11.95
C ARG A 58 -2.76 11.33 -11.17
N LEU A 59 -2.96 10.24 -10.46
CA LEU A 59 -1.96 9.71 -9.52
C LEU A 59 -0.78 8.99 -10.19
N ARG A 60 -0.88 8.66 -11.48
CA ARG A 60 0.10 7.86 -12.24
C ARG A 60 1.59 8.18 -12.02
N HIS A 61 1.92 9.45 -11.78
CA HIS A 61 3.30 9.92 -11.64
C HIS A 61 3.79 9.97 -10.18
N VAL A 62 2.90 9.74 -9.21
CA VAL A 62 3.15 9.96 -7.78
C VAL A 62 2.79 8.73 -6.94
N VAL A 63 1.69 8.07 -7.25
CA VAL A 63 1.24 6.82 -6.61
C VAL A 63 0.84 5.83 -7.69
N HIS A 64 1.51 4.68 -7.75
CA HIS A 64 1.18 3.63 -8.71
C HIS A 64 -0.03 2.81 -8.23
N LEU A 65 -0.84 2.29 -9.15
CA LEU A 65 -1.95 1.38 -8.84
C LEU A 65 -1.65 0.01 -9.44
N THR A 66 -1.82 -1.03 -8.63
CA THR A 66 -1.69 -2.43 -9.04
C THR A 66 -2.93 -3.18 -8.57
N ILE A 67 -3.76 -3.62 -9.50
CA ILE A 67 -4.90 -4.50 -9.22
C ILE A 67 -4.51 -5.90 -9.71
N GLY A 68 -4.56 -6.90 -8.83
CA GLY A 68 -4.09 -8.23 -9.20
C GLY A 68 -4.27 -9.30 -8.15
N GLY A 69 -3.26 -10.17 -8.06
CA GLY A 69 -3.31 -11.43 -7.33
C GLY A 69 -3.36 -11.30 -5.80
N CYS A 70 -3.28 -12.45 -5.14
CA CYS A 70 -3.42 -12.58 -3.69
C CYS A 70 -2.37 -11.78 -2.91
N LEU A 71 -2.81 -11.10 -1.84
CA LEU A 71 -1.94 -10.40 -0.88
C LEU A 71 -1.68 -11.17 0.42
N GLY A 72 -2.33 -12.32 0.64
CA GLY A 72 -2.06 -13.23 1.77
C GLY A 72 -3.18 -13.33 2.81
N PRO A 73 -3.62 -12.23 3.48
CA PRO A 73 -4.66 -12.24 4.52
C PRO A 73 -6.09 -12.57 4.03
N CYS A 74 -6.26 -13.73 3.39
CA CYS A 74 -7.47 -14.14 2.68
C CYS A 74 -8.71 -14.18 3.56
N ALA A 75 -8.55 -14.46 4.85
CA ALA A 75 -9.65 -14.50 5.82
C ALA A 75 -10.39 -13.17 5.94
N LEU A 76 -9.74 -12.04 5.63
CA LEU A 76 -10.35 -10.72 5.74
C LEU A 76 -11.04 -10.25 4.46
N ALA A 77 -10.69 -10.87 3.32
CA ALA A 77 -11.11 -10.54 1.96
C ALA A 77 -10.93 -9.05 1.57
N ASN A 78 -10.99 -8.78 0.27
CA ASN A 78 -10.84 -7.46 -0.35
C ASN A 78 -9.74 -6.61 0.29
N VAL A 79 -8.56 -7.25 0.40
CA VAL A 79 -7.37 -6.69 1.04
C VAL A 79 -6.74 -5.66 0.12
N VAL A 80 -6.32 -4.54 0.72
CA VAL A 80 -5.60 -3.47 0.05
C VAL A 80 -4.34 -3.15 0.84
N LEU A 81 -3.21 -3.06 0.14
CA LEU A 81 -1.95 -2.60 0.72
C LEU A 81 -1.60 -1.25 0.08
N VAL A 82 -1.44 -0.22 0.91
CA VAL A 82 -0.83 1.04 0.49
C VAL A 82 0.60 1.06 1.00
N LEU A 83 1.57 1.02 0.09
CA LEU A 83 2.95 1.39 0.39
C LEU A 83 3.09 2.89 0.19
N PHE A 84 3.55 3.60 1.22
CA PHE A 84 3.76 5.05 1.15
C PHE A 84 5.06 5.41 1.88
N ASP A 85 6.04 5.98 1.17
CA ASP A 85 7.36 6.35 1.68
C ASP A 85 8.04 5.27 2.57
N GLY A 86 7.90 4.01 2.17
CA GLY A 86 8.49 2.86 2.89
C GLY A 86 7.63 2.29 4.01
N GLN A 87 6.48 2.88 4.32
CA GLN A 87 5.52 2.35 5.29
C GLN A 87 4.45 1.51 4.59
N ALA A 88 4.11 0.37 5.19
CA ALA A 88 3.04 -0.51 4.74
C ALA A 88 1.77 -0.25 5.55
N LEU A 89 0.72 0.20 4.89
CA LEU A 89 -0.61 0.41 5.45
C LEU A 89 -1.55 -0.67 4.89
N TRP A 90 -1.97 -1.59 5.75
CA TRP A 90 -2.84 -2.70 5.37
C TRP A 90 -4.29 -2.39 5.70
N PHE A 91 -5.17 -2.63 4.74
CA PHE A 91 -6.60 -2.51 4.88
C PHE A 91 -7.29 -3.78 4.41
N HIS A 92 -8.48 -4.05 4.96
CA HIS A 92 -9.28 -5.19 4.58
C HIS A 92 -10.76 -4.85 4.39
N SER A 93 -11.50 -5.78 3.80
CA SER A 93 -12.95 -5.64 3.60
C SER A 93 -13.35 -4.33 2.92
N ILE A 94 -12.52 -3.85 1.98
CA ILE A 94 -12.81 -2.65 1.19
C ILE A 94 -13.82 -3.01 0.10
N ASN A 95 -15.07 -3.15 0.53
CA ASN A 95 -16.15 -3.76 -0.24
C ASN A 95 -17.10 -2.73 -0.88
N THR A 96 -16.97 -1.46 -0.54
CA THR A 96 -17.93 -0.42 -0.91
C THR A 96 -17.24 0.75 -1.57
N ALA A 97 -17.98 1.47 -2.44
CA ALA A 97 -17.48 2.67 -3.08
C ALA A 97 -17.00 3.72 -2.07
N ALA A 98 -17.73 3.89 -0.95
CA ALA A 98 -17.36 4.83 0.10
C ALA A 98 -15.98 4.51 0.72
N LEU A 99 -15.65 3.23 0.91
CA LEU A 99 -14.35 2.84 1.46
C LEU A 99 -13.21 3.05 0.45
N VAL A 100 -13.47 2.81 -0.84
CA VAL A 100 -12.50 3.11 -1.91
C VAL A 100 -12.22 4.61 -1.95
N LEU A 101 -13.26 5.44 -1.94
CA LEU A 101 -13.11 6.89 -1.93
C LEU A 101 -12.35 7.37 -0.69
N ALA A 102 -12.70 6.86 0.50
CA ALA A 102 -11.99 7.17 1.73
C ALA A 102 -10.50 6.78 1.66
N LEU A 103 -10.17 5.65 1.03
CA LEU A 103 -8.79 5.23 0.80
C LEU A 103 -8.03 6.23 -0.07
N TYR A 104 -8.62 6.66 -1.20
CA TYR A 104 -7.98 7.66 -2.06
C TYR A 104 -7.88 9.03 -1.40
N ASP A 105 -8.88 9.43 -0.59
CA ASP A 105 -8.83 10.67 0.18
C ASP A 105 -7.71 10.61 1.22
N HIS A 106 -7.51 9.47 1.87
CA HIS A 106 -6.39 9.27 2.78
C HIS A 106 -5.03 9.34 2.07
N VAL A 107 -4.90 8.70 0.90
CA VAL A 107 -3.68 8.83 0.07
C VAL A 107 -3.45 10.28 -0.35
N GLY A 108 -4.50 11.01 -0.73
CA GLY A 108 -4.42 12.45 -1.03
C GLY A 108 -3.92 13.25 0.17
N ALA A 109 -4.50 13.02 1.35
CA ALA A 109 -4.08 13.69 2.57
C ALA A 109 -2.62 13.41 2.95
N MET A 110 -2.12 12.19 2.74
CA MET A 110 -0.70 11.85 2.94
C MET A 110 0.23 12.56 1.94
N LEU A 111 -0.20 12.67 0.68
CA LEU A 111 0.53 13.44 -0.34
C LEU A 111 0.59 14.93 0.02
N ASP A 112 -0.53 15.52 0.41
CA ASP A 112 -0.65 16.94 0.78
C ASP A 112 0.14 17.27 2.05
N ALA A 113 0.14 16.37 3.03
CA ALA A 113 0.88 16.53 4.28
C ALA A 113 2.38 16.21 4.15
N ASP A 114 2.82 15.69 3.00
CA ASP A 114 4.19 15.18 2.81
C ASP A 114 4.61 14.13 3.87
N ALA A 115 3.64 13.36 4.38
CA ALA A 115 3.85 12.45 5.50
C ALA A 115 2.85 11.29 5.49
N CYS A 116 3.25 10.15 6.06
CA CYS A 116 2.32 9.07 6.34
C CYS A 116 1.45 9.43 7.55
N LEU A 117 0.14 9.34 7.37
CA LEU A 117 -0.86 9.73 8.37
C LEU A 117 -1.52 8.49 8.97
N PRO A 118 -2.05 8.56 10.20
CA PRO A 118 -2.91 7.51 10.73
C PRO A 118 -4.19 7.39 9.87
N ALA A 119 -4.77 6.19 9.82
CA ALA A 119 -6.00 5.99 9.06
C ALA A 119 -7.13 6.86 9.63
N PRO A 120 -7.92 7.54 8.78
CA PRO A 120 -9.06 8.34 9.22
C PRO A 120 -10.13 7.44 9.84
N PRO A 121 -11.08 7.99 10.63
CA PRO A 121 -12.12 7.21 11.30
C PRO A 121 -12.91 6.26 10.39
N ALA A 122 -13.13 6.65 9.13
CA ALA A 122 -13.79 5.83 8.12
C ALA A 122 -13.02 4.55 7.77
N LEU A 123 -11.69 4.55 7.92
CA LEU A 123 -10.81 3.43 7.58
C LEU A 123 -10.19 2.74 8.81
N ALA A 124 -10.15 3.40 9.97
CA ALA A 124 -9.44 2.91 11.15
C ALA A 124 -9.82 1.49 11.57
N ARG A 125 -11.12 1.15 11.53
CA ARG A 125 -11.63 -0.20 11.86
C ARG A 125 -11.28 -1.29 10.83
N TYR A 126 -10.77 -0.90 9.67
CA TYR A 126 -10.37 -1.80 8.59
C TYR A 126 -8.85 -1.90 8.48
N GLN A 127 -8.11 -1.13 9.29
CA GLN A 127 -6.66 -1.11 9.28
C GLN A 127 -6.11 -2.23 10.18
N PHE A 128 -5.09 -2.92 9.69
CA PHE A 128 -4.36 -3.94 10.46
C PHE A 128 -2.87 -3.91 10.11
N THR A 129 -2.09 -4.83 10.67
CA THR A 129 -0.72 -5.11 10.26
C THR A 129 -0.59 -6.58 9.88
N ALA A 130 -0.02 -6.86 8.70
CA ALA A 130 0.25 -8.23 8.26
C ALA A 130 1.71 -8.65 8.50
N SER A 131 2.59 -7.69 8.75
CA SER A 131 4.02 -7.89 8.84
C SER A 131 4.49 -7.87 10.29
N ALA A 132 5.26 -8.88 10.70
CA ALA A 132 5.74 -9.05 12.07
C ALA A 132 6.67 -7.92 12.57
N TRP A 133 7.24 -7.12 11.67
CA TRP A 133 8.06 -5.96 12.02
C TRP A 133 7.24 -4.69 12.30
N GLN A 134 5.91 -4.74 12.18
CA GLN A 134 5.01 -3.63 12.52
C GLN A 134 4.21 -3.99 13.78
N PRO A 135 4.06 -3.06 14.74
CA PRO A 135 3.23 -3.31 15.93
C PRO A 135 1.77 -3.47 15.53
N THR A 136 1.03 -4.31 16.24
CA THR A 136 -0.42 -4.38 16.06
C THR A 136 -1.05 -3.02 16.39
N PRO A 137 -2.05 -2.53 15.63
CA PRO A 137 -2.74 -1.28 15.98
C PRO A 137 -3.28 -1.33 17.41
N GLY A 138 -2.87 -0.39 18.26
CA GLY A 138 -3.24 -0.33 19.69
C GLY A 138 -2.32 -1.09 20.64
N GLU A 139 -1.34 -1.85 20.13
CA GLU A 139 -0.31 -2.49 20.95
C GLU A 139 0.87 -1.53 21.15
N THR A 140 1.11 -1.13 22.41
CA THR A 140 2.35 -0.43 22.77
C THR A 140 3.50 -1.43 22.70
N SER A 141 4.38 -1.30 21.71
CA SER A 141 5.50 -2.23 21.51
C SER A 141 6.39 -2.32 22.76
N PRO A 142 6.77 -3.51 23.24
CA PRO A 142 7.74 -3.66 24.32
C PRO A 142 9.20 -3.49 23.86
N HIS A 143 9.46 -3.30 22.56
CA HIS A 143 10.81 -3.39 22.01
C HIS A 143 11.19 -2.13 21.24
N GLY A 144 11.51 -1.08 22.00
CA GLY A 144 12.43 -0.06 21.54
C GLY A 144 13.86 -0.62 21.49
N GLY A 145 14.53 -0.44 20.36
CA GLY A 145 15.98 -0.57 20.25
C GLY A 145 16.49 -1.93 19.77
N ASN A 146 17.02 -1.96 18.56
CA ASN A 146 18.44 -2.25 18.44
C ASN A 146 19.02 -1.54 17.22
N SER A 147 19.72 -0.46 17.54
CA SER A 147 20.72 0.19 16.71
C SER A 147 21.79 -0.83 16.27
N VAL A 148 22.25 -0.61 15.04
CA VAL A 148 23.44 -1.17 14.41
C VAL A 148 24.56 -1.48 15.41
N GLY A 149 24.99 -2.73 15.47
CA GLY A 149 26.28 -3.15 15.98
C GLY A 149 27.13 -3.67 14.83
N ALA A 150 27.91 -2.79 14.22
CA ALA A 150 29.06 -3.18 13.42
C ALA A 150 30.21 -3.51 14.39
N ASP A 151 30.44 -4.79 14.68
CA ASP A 151 31.80 -5.28 14.93
C ASP A 151 31.86 -6.76 14.57
N GLY A 152 32.88 -7.09 13.78
CA GLY A 152 33.14 -8.46 13.37
C GLY A 152 33.80 -9.24 14.51
N ARG A 153 33.31 -10.45 14.77
CA ARG A 153 34.15 -11.60 15.11
C ARG A 153 33.37 -12.91 15.02
N ARG A 154 34.04 -13.87 14.40
CA ARG A 154 33.66 -15.29 14.27
C ARG A 154 33.62 -15.95 15.65
N CYS A 155 32.72 -16.90 15.82
CA CYS A 155 32.99 -18.23 16.36
C CYS A 155 32.13 -19.23 15.57
#